data_AF-A0A2P2DZ02-F1
#
_entry.id   AF-A0A2P2DZ02-F1
#
_cell.length_a   1.000
_cell.length_b   1.000
_cell.length_c   1.000
_cell.angle_alpha   90.00
_cell.angle_beta   90.00
_cell.angle_gamma   90.00
#
_symmetry.space_group_name_H-M   'P 1'
#
loop_
_entity.id
_entity.type
_entity.pdbx_description
1 polymer ?
#
loop_
_entity_poly.entity_id
_entity_poly.type
_entity_poly.pdbx_seq_one_letter_code
_entity_poly.pdbx_strand_id
1 'polypeptide(L)'
;MKLSQFLNILSTGQSSIDRQKAQSLASEWKENLNVSEFAFLKQIIESRPYEVLSSLELKRFLCQTFQIPESLFEESKKRTKNSCLTMALLFPPNKYPKDPELNDWKVENLDGLQERIEKKDTFEFVFQKLQRMSEEERYLYLKLILKKNQIPFQFELKRALFEEETLWNLKTYQEKFCKLILGSYKRSSNFANGIEEIHLLAKNQNQWTKVATIQQKLSPGNHWDEVKDYCHEKELEKFGPVRTVSFGLLLHISYMEKIESKRHKAGFFLNGNKILGLQRVESDEEVSFISDL
;
A
#
# COMPACT_ATOMS: atom_id res chain seq x y z
N MET A 1 6.19 -3.39 -13.67
CA MET A 1 5.30 -3.49 -14.84
C MET A 1 4.44 -2.26 -14.98
N LYS A 2 3.94 -2.01 -16.19
CA LYS A 2 2.95 -0.95 -16.44
C LYS A 2 1.62 -1.24 -15.76
N LEU A 3 0.91 -0.18 -15.37
CA LEU A 3 -0.42 -0.32 -14.76
C LEU A 3 -1.41 -0.99 -15.72
N SER A 4 -1.36 -0.67 -17.01
CA SER A 4 -2.19 -1.30 -18.04
C SER A 4 -2.03 -2.83 -18.08
N GLN A 5 -0.80 -3.33 -17.96
CA GLN A 5 -0.49 -4.76 -17.90
C GLN A 5 -1.11 -5.41 -16.66
N PHE A 6 -1.00 -4.75 -15.50
CA PHE A 6 -1.60 -5.23 -14.26
C PHE A 6 -3.13 -5.25 -14.31
N LEU A 7 -3.75 -4.23 -14.89
CA LEU A 7 -5.20 -4.18 -15.09
C LEU A 7 -5.68 -5.30 -16.02
N ASN A 8 -4.89 -5.67 -17.03
CA ASN A 8 -5.18 -6.81 -17.91
C ASN A 8 -5.10 -8.16 -17.17
N ILE A 9 -4.20 -8.31 -16.21
CA ILE A 9 -4.14 -9.49 -15.32
C ILE A 9 -5.44 -9.58 -14.51
N LEU A 10 -5.89 -8.46 -13.91
CA LEU A 10 -7.12 -8.42 -13.13
C LEU A 10 -8.38 -8.69 -13.98
N SER A 11 -8.45 -8.17 -15.21
CA SER A 11 -9.58 -8.41 -16.11
C SER A 11 -9.62 -9.87 -16.57
N THR A 12 -8.46 -10.43 -16.92
CA THR A 12 -8.31 -11.84 -17.28
C THR A 12 -8.72 -12.75 -16.13
N GLY A 13 -8.30 -12.42 -14.89
CA GLY A 13 -8.64 -13.19 -13.71
C GLY A 13 -10.12 -13.15 -13.31
N GLN A 14 -10.90 -12.20 -13.84
CA GLN A 14 -12.36 -12.13 -13.69
C GLN A 14 -13.11 -12.91 -14.78
N SER A 15 -12.43 -13.32 -15.85
CA SER A 15 -13.05 -13.97 -16.99
C SER A 15 -13.32 -15.45 -16.72
N SER A 16 -14.38 -15.98 -17.33
CA SER A 16 -14.65 -17.42 -17.30
C SER A 16 -13.59 -18.17 -18.11
N ILE A 17 -12.81 -19.00 -17.43
CA ILE A 17 -11.74 -19.81 -18.03
C ILE A 17 -11.83 -21.25 -17.51
N ASP A 18 -11.40 -22.21 -18.33
CA ASP A 18 -11.27 -23.60 -17.90
C ASP A 18 -10.02 -23.80 -17.02
N ARG A 19 -9.93 -24.99 -16.42
CA ARG A 19 -8.85 -25.35 -15.49
C ARG A 19 -7.47 -25.39 -16.16
N GLN A 20 -7.37 -25.82 -17.42
CA GLN A 20 -6.10 -25.92 -18.13
C GLN A 20 -5.54 -24.53 -18.45
N LYS A 21 -6.40 -23.63 -18.93
CA LYS A 21 -6.07 -22.22 -19.15
C LYS A 21 -5.73 -21.52 -17.84
N ALA A 22 -6.46 -21.81 -16.76
CA ALA A 22 -6.14 -21.26 -15.44
C ALA A 22 -4.74 -21.68 -14.96
N GLN A 23 -4.37 -22.95 -15.13
CA GLN A 23 -3.03 -23.44 -14.79
C GLN A 23 -1.94 -22.78 -15.64
N SER A 24 -2.16 -22.67 -16.95
CA SER A 24 -1.21 -22.02 -17.87
C SER A 24 -0.97 -20.56 -17.50
N LEU A 25 -2.04 -19.80 -17.27
CA LEU A 25 -1.95 -18.38 -16.88
C LEU A 25 -1.29 -18.22 -15.50
N ALA A 26 -1.61 -19.10 -14.55
CA ALA A 26 -0.98 -19.06 -13.23
C ALA A 26 0.52 -19.30 -13.31
N SER A 27 0.99 -20.26 -14.11
CA SER A 27 2.42 -20.49 -14.33
C SER A 27 3.09 -19.29 -14.99
N GLU A 28 2.49 -18.74 -16.06
CA GLU A 28 3.00 -17.55 -16.75
C GLU A 28 3.14 -16.36 -15.80
N TRP A 29 2.10 -16.09 -14.98
CA TRP A 29 2.14 -14.98 -14.03
C TRP A 29 3.12 -15.24 -12.89
N LYS A 30 3.26 -16.48 -12.42
CA LYS A 30 4.29 -16.85 -11.44
C LYS A 30 5.72 -16.68 -11.97
N GLU A 31 5.94 -16.70 -13.28
CA GLU A 31 7.27 -16.47 -13.86
C GLU A 31 7.54 -14.99 -14.13
N ASN A 32 6.50 -14.25 -14.55
CA ASN A 32 6.64 -12.87 -15.01
C ASN A 32 6.42 -11.81 -13.92
N LEU A 33 5.65 -12.12 -12.87
CA LEU A 33 5.42 -11.20 -11.77
C LEU A 33 6.61 -11.16 -10.81
N ASN A 34 7.07 -9.96 -10.48
CA ASN A 34 7.99 -9.82 -9.35
C ASN A 34 7.25 -9.99 -8.01
N VAL A 35 8.04 -10.04 -6.93
CA VAL A 35 7.55 -10.26 -5.58
C VAL A 35 6.52 -9.19 -5.14
N SER A 36 6.80 -7.91 -5.39
CA SER A 36 5.90 -6.81 -5.01
C SER A 36 4.59 -6.81 -5.80
N GLU A 37 4.65 -7.13 -7.09
CA GLU A 37 3.50 -7.23 -7.98
C GLU A 37 2.60 -8.40 -7.59
N PHE A 38 3.20 -9.58 -7.34
CA PHE A 38 2.49 -10.75 -6.88
C PHE A 38 1.87 -10.55 -5.49
N ALA A 39 2.63 -9.97 -4.55
CA ALA A 39 2.13 -9.65 -3.22
C ALA A 39 0.95 -8.68 -3.29
N PHE A 40 1.01 -7.69 -4.19
CA PHE A 40 -0.09 -6.76 -4.41
C PHE A 40 -1.30 -7.46 -5.04
N LEU A 41 -1.12 -8.30 -6.06
CA LEU A 41 -2.19 -9.10 -6.66
C LEU A 41 -2.89 -9.96 -5.60
N LYS A 42 -2.12 -10.65 -4.76
CA LYS A 42 -2.62 -11.46 -3.66
C LYS A 42 -3.43 -10.63 -2.65
N GLN A 43 -2.89 -9.49 -2.21
CA GLN A 43 -3.58 -8.58 -1.28
C GLN A 43 -4.97 -8.17 -1.80
N ILE A 44 -5.06 -7.88 -3.10
CA ILE A 44 -6.29 -7.45 -3.76
C ILE A 44 -7.32 -8.59 -3.82
N ILE A 45 -6.89 -9.80 -4.18
CA ILE A 45 -7.76 -10.96 -4.35
C ILE A 45 -8.23 -11.52 -3.00
N GLU A 46 -7.38 -11.47 -1.97
CA GLU A 46 -7.68 -12.01 -0.63
C GLU A 46 -8.46 -11.05 0.28
N SER A 47 -8.95 -9.94 -0.26
CA SER A 47 -9.81 -9.01 0.48
C SER A 47 -9.14 -8.38 1.70
N ARG A 48 -7.88 -7.91 1.53
CA ARG A 48 -7.25 -6.94 2.44
C ARG A 48 -7.08 -5.55 1.80
N PRO A 49 -8.13 -4.94 1.21
CA PRO A 49 -8.03 -3.58 0.73
C PRO A 49 -7.87 -2.61 1.92
N TYR A 50 -7.46 -1.38 1.63
CA TYR A 50 -7.20 -0.38 2.67
C TYR A 50 -8.47 0.00 3.45
N GLU A 51 -9.67 -0.30 2.90
CA GLU A 51 -10.99 -0.24 3.56
C GLU A 51 -11.24 1.07 4.33
N VAL A 52 -10.88 2.16 3.65
CA VAL A 52 -10.74 3.51 4.16
C VAL A 52 -12.10 4.19 4.30
N LEU A 53 -13.00 3.99 3.32
CA LEU A 53 -14.21 4.79 3.15
C LEU A 53 -15.49 3.95 3.05
N SER A 54 -16.60 4.51 3.53
CA SER A 54 -17.92 3.95 3.34
C SER A 54 -18.37 4.12 1.88
N SER A 55 -18.82 3.03 1.26
CA SER A 55 -19.45 3.08 -0.06
C SER A 55 -20.69 3.98 -0.07
N LEU A 56 -21.44 4.05 1.04
CA LEU A 56 -22.64 4.87 1.13
C LEU A 56 -22.30 6.37 1.17
N GLU A 57 -21.31 6.75 1.95
CA GLU A 57 -20.92 8.15 2.13
C GLU A 57 -20.31 8.71 0.83
N LEU A 58 -19.40 7.96 0.19
CA LEU A 58 -18.85 8.39 -1.09
C LEU A 58 -19.93 8.48 -2.17
N LYS A 59 -20.90 7.54 -2.21
CA LYS A 59 -22.03 7.62 -3.14
C LYS A 59 -22.80 8.94 -2.97
N ARG A 60 -23.19 9.27 -1.73
CA ARG A 60 -23.93 10.49 -1.40
C ARG A 60 -23.16 11.73 -1.82
N PHE A 61 -21.88 11.77 -1.46
CA PHE A 61 -20.97 12.84 -1.84
C PHE A 61 -20.93 13.03 -3.37
N LEU A 62 -20.68 11.97 -4.14
CA LEU A 62 -20.62 12.06 -5.59
C LEU A 62 -21.96 12.47 -6.22
N CYS A 63 -23.08 11.94 -5.73
CA CYS A 63 -24.42 12.32 -6.19
C CYS A 63 -24.69 13.81 -5.96
N GLN A 64 -24.32 14.34 -4.79
CA GLN A 64 -24.43 15.77 -4.51
C GLN A 64 -23.55 16.60 -5.42
N THR A 65 -22.28 16.22 -5.58
CA THR A 65 -21.30 16.94 -6.41
C THR A 65 -21.68 16.99 -7.88
N PHE A 66 -22.18 15.89 -8.43
CA PHE A 66 -22.65 15.81 -9.83
C PHE A 66 -24.11 16.26 -10.01
N GLN A 67 -24.81 16.63 -8.93
CA GLN A 67 -26.24 16.98 -8.92
C GLN A 67 -27.12 15.86 -9.53
N ILE A 68 -26.78 14.61 -9.22
CA ILE A 68 -27.49 13.41 -9.67
C ILE A 68 -28.38 12.89 -8.53
N PRO A 69 -29.68 12.63 -8.77
CA PRO A 69 -30.53 11.98 -7.79
C PRO A 69 -30.02 10.57 -7.42
N GLU A 70 -30.04 10.21 -6.13
CA GLU A 70 -29.63 8.87 -5.68
C GLU A 70 -30.44 7.75 -6.35
N SER A 71 -31.71 8.00 -6.71
CA SER A 71 -32.55 7.04 -7.44
C SER A 71 -31.98 6.66 -8.80
N LEU A 72 -31.46 7.64 -9.55
CA LEU A 72 -30.84 7.42 -10.86
C LEU A 72 -29.52 6.65 -10.73
N PHE A 73 -28.77 6.91 -9.66
CA PHE A 73 -27.58 6.13 -9.34
C PHE A 73 -27.95 4.65 -9.09
N GLU A 74 -28.97 4.38 -8.27
CA GLU A 74 -29.38 3.00 -7.98
C GLU A 74 -29.91 2.28 -9.22
N GLU A 75 -30.60 2.97 -10.12
CA GLU A 75 -31.01 2.41 -11.41
C GLU A 75 -29.81 2.06 -12.30
N SER A 76 -28.85 2.98 -12.42
CA SER A 76 -27.60 2.75 -13.18
C SER A 76 -26.80 1.57 -12.61
N LYS A 77 -26.75 1.47 -11.29
CA LYS A 77 -26.10 0.37 -10.57
C LYS A 77 -26.73 -0.99 -10.85
N LYS A 78 -28.05 -1.08 -11.09
CA LYS A 78 -28.70 -2.35 -11.49
C LYS A 78 -28.13 -2.86 -12.82
N ARG A 79 -27.76 -1.96 -13.73
CA ARG A 79 -27.18 -2.30 -15.04
C ARG A 79 -25.71 -2.72 -14.93
N THR A 80 -24.91 -1.96 -14.19
CA THR A 80 -23.47 -2.27 -14.00
C THR A 80 -23.23 -3.42 -13.02
N LYS A 81 -24.23 -3.75 -12.18
CA LYS A 81 -24.16 -4.69 -11.06
C LYS A 81 -23.03 -4.40 -10.08
N ASN A 82 -22.47 -3.18 -10.09
CA ASN A 82 -21.28 -2.85 -9.34
C ASN A 82 -21.25 -1.35 -8.97
N SER A 83 -21.31 -1.05 -7.67
CA SER A 83 -21.29 0.32 -7.17
C SER A 83 -20.01 1.07 -7.54
N CYS A 84 -18.85 0.40 -7.48
CA CYS A 84 -17.56 1.02 -7.82
C CYS A 84 -17.51 1.40 -9.31
N LEU A 85 -17.96 0.49 -10.19
CA LEU A 85 -18.02 0.79 -11.62
C LEU A 85 -19.00 1.93 -11.91
N THR A 86 -20.15 1.94 -11.25
CA THR A 86 -21.13 3.04 -11.40
C THR A 86 -20.53 4.38 -10.99
N MET A 87 -19.82 4.43 -9.86
CA MET A 87 -19.13 5.65 -9.41
C MET A 87 -18.00 6.06 -10.37
N ALA A 88 -17.23 5.12 -10.90
CA ALA A 88 -16.16 5.38 -11.86
C ALA A 88 -16.69 6.03 -13.16
N LEU A 89 -17.85 5.58 -13.62
CA LEU A 89 -18.53 6.06 -14.83
C LEU A 89 -19.19 7.44 -14.68
N LEU A 90 -19.33 7.98 -13.46
CA LEU A 90 -19.85 9.34 -13.26
C LEU A 90 -18.90 10.41 -13.80
N PHE A 91 -17.61 10.09 -13.88
CA PHE A 91 -16.58 11.01 -14.30
C PHE A 91 -16.39 10.94 -15.83
N PRO A 92 -16.13 12.07 -16.51
CA PRO A 92 -15.88 12.06 -17.95
C PRO A 92 -14.62 11.23 -18.30
N PRO A 93 -14.47 10.81 -19.57
CA PRO A 93 -13.27 10.12 -20.02
C PRO A 93 -12.03 10.98 -19.74
N ASN A 94 -10.95 10.32 -19.35
CA ASN A 94 -9.69 10.99 -19.09
C ASN A 94 -9.14 11.59 -20.40
N LYS A 95 -8.94 12.91 -20.44
CA LYS A 95 -8.42 13.59 -21.64
C LYS A 95 -6.94 13.31 -21.89
N TYR A 96 -6.21 12.88 -20.86
CA TYR A 96 -4.77 12.62 -20.93
C TYR A 96 -4.45 11.32 -20.20
N PRO A 97 -4.86 10.16 -20.76
CA PRO A 97 -4.56 8.87 -20.16
C PRO A 97 -3.05 8.71 -20.05
N LYS A 98 -2.60 8.29 -18.87
CA LYS A 98 -1.20 7.94 -18.60
C LYS A 98 -1.13 6.45 -18.34
N ASP A 99 0.02 5.86 -18.64
CA ASP A 99 0.33 4.48 -18.24
C ASP A 99 1.56 4.48 -17.34
N PRO A 100 1.39 4.84 -16.05
CA PRO A 100 2.48 4.86 -15.09
C PRO A 100 2.99 3.44 -14.81
N GLU A 101 4.17 3.34 -14.20
CA GLU A 101 4.56 2.08 -13.56
C GLU A 101 3.60 1.77 -12.41
N LEU A 102 3.28 0.48 -12.21
CA LEU A 102 2.35 0.05 -11.17
C LEU A 102 2.78 0.54 -9.79
N ASN A 103 4.09 0.49 -9.49
CA ASN A 103 4.61 0.95 -8.21
C ASN A 103 4.49 2.46 -8.04
N ASP A 104 4.74 3.26 -9.09
CA ASP A 104 4.52 4.70 -9.05
C ASP A 104 3.04 5.02 -8.80
N TRP A 105 2.13 4.29 -9.47
CA TRP A 105 0.69 4.44 -9.25
C TRP A 105 0.29 4.09 -7.81
N LYS A 106 0.83 3.00 -7.24
CA LYS A 106 0.60 2.62 -5.83
C LYS A 106 1.08 3.71 -4.88
N VAL A 107 2.31 4.19 -5.06
CA VAL A 107 2.87 5.26 -4.22
C VAL A 107 2.07 6.54 -4.33
N GLU A 108 1.67 6.94 -5.54
CA GLU A 108 0.92 8.17 -5.74
C GLU A 108 -0.49 8.08 -5.14
N ASN A 109 -1.14 6.91 -5.25
CA ASN A 109 -2.57 6.77 -4.98
C ASN A 109 -2.91 6.11 -3.65
N LEU A 110 -2.08 5.22 -3.15
CA LEU A 110 -2.38 4.37 -1.99
C LEU A 110 -1.58 4.76 -0.73
N ASP A 111 -0.35 5.26 -0.88
CA ASP A 111 0.49 5.61 0.26
C ASP A 111 -0.08 6.79 1.07
N GLY A 112 -0.23 6.57 2.38
CA GLY A 112 -0.75 7.55 3.34
C GLY A 112 -2.28 7.72 3.29
N LEU A 113 -3.02 6.85 2.60
CA LEU A 113 -4.49 6.93 2.56
C LEU A 113 -5.13 6.71 3.94
N GLN A 114 -4.61 5.78 4.74
CA GLN A 114 -5.16 5.50 6.07
C GLN A 114 -5.09 6.71 7.00
N GLU A 115 -4.02 7.49 6.90
CA GLU A 115 -3.82 8.72 7.68
C GLU A 115 -4.75 9.87 7.25
N ARG A 116 -5.30 9.79 6.03
CA ARG A 116 -6.21 10.81 5.51
C ARG A 116 -7.63 10.65 6.02
N ILE A 117 -8.06 9.45 6.44
CA ILE A 117 -9.44 9.12 6.84
C ILE A 117 -10.01 10.12 7.86
N GLU A 118 -9.18 10.56 8.79
CA GLU A 118 -9.60 11.43 9.90
C GLU A 118 -9.75 12.90 9.48
N LYS A 119 -9.37 13.24 8.23
CA LYS A 119 -9.42 14.61 7.73
C LYS A 119 -10.78 14.91 7.12
N LYS A 120 -11.26 16.12 7.41
CA LYS A 120 -12.56 16.62 6.93
C LYS A 120 -12.66 16.72 5.40
N ASP A 121 -11.54 16.76 4.69
CA ASP A 121 -11.43 16.94 3.22
C ASP A 121 -11.21 15.64 2.44
N THR A 122 -11.41 14.47 3.08
CA THR A 122 -11.10 13.17 2.45
C THR A 122 -11.89 12.92 1.17
N PHE A 123 -13.19 13.25 1.13
CA PHE A 123 -14.03 13.04 -0.05
C PHE A 123 -13.59 13.91 -1.23
N GLU A 124 -13.29 15.18 -0.99
CA GLU A 124 -12.74 16.14 -1.96
C GLU A 124 -11.41 15.68 -2.51
N PHE A 125 -10.52 15.17 -1.65
CA PHE A 125 -9.25 14.60 -2.07
C PHE A 125 -9.44 13.40 -3.01
N VAL A 126 -10.33 12.48 -2.66
CA VAL A 126 -10.67 11.32 -3.49
C VAL A 126 -11.28 11.75 -4.82
N PHE A 127 -12.18 12.73 -4.81
CA PHE A 127 -12.79 13.29 -6.01
C PHE A 127 -11.77 13.85 -6.98
N GLN A 128 -10.82 14.67 -6.49
CA GLN A 128 -9.74 15.23 -7.30
C GLN A 128 -8.85 14.14 -7.91
N LYS A 129 -8.61 13.03 -7.19
CA LYS A 129 -7.88 11.88 -7.74
C LYS A 129 -8.64 11.21 -8.87
N LEU A 130 -9.93 10.89 -8.65
CA LEU A 130 -10.78 10.22 -9.64
C LEU A 130 -10.85 11.01 -10.95
N GLN A 131 -10.88 12.34 -10.90
CA GLN A 131 -10.88 13.19 -12.10
C GLN A 131 -9.65 12.99 -13.02
N ARG A 132 -8.52 12.57 -12.47
CA ARG A 132 -7.25 12.40 -13.21
C ARG A 132 -7.00 10.97 -13.68
N MET A 133 -7.88 10.03 -13.31
CA MET A 133 -7.74 8.60 -13.58
C MET A 133 -8.54 8.18 -14.82
N SER A 134 -8.10 7.10 -15.50
CA SER A 134 -8.92 6.36 -16.48
C SER A 134 -10.10 5.65 -15.81
N GLU A 135 -11.03 5.11 -16.61
CA GLU A 135 -12.15 4.33 -16.06
C GLU A 135 -11.67 3.10 -15.28
N GLU A 136 -10.73 2.33 -15.84
CA GLU A 136 -10.20 1.13 -15.19
C GLU A 136 -9.42 1.47 -13.91
N GLU A 137 -8.66 2.57 -13.92
CA GLU A 137 -7.94 3.08 -12.76
C GLU A 137 -8.91 3.51 -11.64
N ARG A 138 -9.99 4.25 -11.97
CA ARG A 138 -11.03 4.63 -11.03
C ARG A 138 -11.69 3.40 -10.43
N TYR A 139 -12.01 2.42 -11.27
CA TYR A 139 -12.62 1.16 -10.83
C TYR A 139 -11.74 0.42 -9.83
N LEU A 140 -10.45 0.22 -10.16
CA LEU A 140 -9.47 -0.40 -9.26
C LEU A 140 -9.33 0.41 -7.96
N TYR A 141 -9.10 1.71 -8.06
CA TYR A 141 -8.91 2.58 -6.91
C TYR A 141 -10.10 2.52 -5.94
N LEU A 142 -11.33 2.62 -6.46
CA LEU A 142 -12.55 2.51 -5.66
C LEU A 142 -12.69 1.14 -4.99
N LYS A 143 -12.35 0.06 -5.69
CA LYS A 143 -12.31 -1.29 -5.10
C LYS A 143 -11.34 -1.41 -3.94
N LEU A 144 -10.23 -0.66 -3.95
CA LEU A 144 -9.19 -0.71 -2.91
C LEU A 144 -9.48 0.16 -1.69
N ILE A 145 -10.20 1.28 -1.86
CA ILE A 145 -10.43 2.22 -0.76
C ILE A 145 -11.79 2.04 -0.09
N LEU A 146 -12.77 1.45 -0.77
CA LEU A 146 -14.12 1.29 -0.23
C LEU A 146 -14.23 0.01 0.60
N LYS A 147 -14.81 0.12 1.79
CA LYS A 147 -15.07 -1.02 2.70
C LYS A 147 -15.90 -2.11 2.02
N LYS A 148 -15.56 -3.38 2.29
CA LYS A 148 -16.31 -4.58 1.84
C LYS A 148 -16.43 -4.69 0.31
N ASN A 149 -15.47 -4.16 -0.43
CA ASN A 149 -15.42 -4.30 -1.88
C ASN A 149 -14.33 -5.29 -2.27
N GLN A 150 -14.76 -6.45 -2.76
CA GLN A 150 -13.84 -7.44 -3.29
C GLN A 150 -13.75 -7.29 -4.81
N ILE A 151 -12.57 -7.58 -5.35
CA ILE A 151 -12.41 -7.83 -6.78
C ILE A 151 -12.71 -9.31 -7.00
N PRO A 152 -13.76 -9.65 -7.77
CA PRO A 152 -14.03 -11.04 -8.11
C PRO A 152 -12.81 -11.66 -8.76
N PHE A 153 -12.55 -12.93 -8.49
CA PHE A 153 -11.46 -13.65 -9.11
C PHE A 153 -11.87 -15.11 -9.30
N GLN A 154 -11.55 -15.67 -10.47
CA GLN A 154 -11.96 -17.01 -10.84
C GLN A 154 -11.29 -18.04 -9.92
N PHE A 155 -12.08 -19.01 -9.45
CA PHE A 155 -11.67 -19.93 -8.38
C PHE A 155 -10.47 -20.81 -8.77
N GLU A 156 -10.48 -21.43 -9.95
CA GLU A 156 -9.38 -22.29 -10.42
C GLU A 156 -8.07 -21.52 -10.60
N LEU A 157 -8.14 -20.25 -11.01
CA LEU A 157 -6.98 -19.38 -11.16
C LEU A 157 -6.45 -18.94 -9.80
N LYS A 158 -7.34 -18.54 -8.88
CA LYS A 158 -6.98 -18.27 -7.49
C LYS A 158 -6.28 -19.48 -6.88
N ARG A 159 -6.86 -20.66 -7.08
CA ARG A 159 -6.34 -21.95 -6.64
C ARG A 159 -4.94 -22.21 -7.21
N ALA A 160 -4.77 -22.14 -8.52
CA ALA A 160 -3.49 -22.37 -9.19
C ALA A 160 -2.40 -21.37 -8.78
N LEU A 161 -2.77 -20.12 -8.50
CA LEU A 161 -1.85 -19.09 -8.01
C LEU A 161 -1.41 -19.31 -6.56
N PHE A 162 -2.31 -19.75 -5.67
CA PHE A 162 -2.08 -19.69 -4.21
C PHE A 162 -1.99 -21.05 -3.48
N GLU A 163 -2.35 -22.19 -4.08
CA GLU A 163 -2.27 -23.51 -3.39
C GLU A 163 -0.83 -23.94 -3.04
N GLU A 164 0.18 -23.37 -3.69
CA GLU A 164 1.61 -23.63 -3.41
C GLU A 164 2.26 -22.50 -2.59
N GLU A 165 1.51 -21.92 -1.66
CA GLU A 165 1.94 -20.77 -0.84
C GLU A 165 3.23 -20.97 -0.05
N THR A 166 3.68 -22.21 0.13
CA THR A 166 4.97 -22.52 0.76
C THR A 166 6.15 -22.55 -0.21
N LEU A 167 5.95 -22.73 -1.52
CA LEU A 167 7.04 -22.91 -2.49
C LEU A 167 7.46 -21.62 -3.20
N TRP A 168 6.54 -20.69 -3.46
CA TRP A 168 6.90 -19.41 -4.10
C TRP A 168 7.61 -18.46 -3.12
N ASN A 169 7.28 -18.56 -1.83
CA ASN A 169 8.01 -17.87 -0.75
C ASN A 169 9.47 -18.35 -0.59
N LEU A 170 9.91 -19.41 -1.27
CA LEU A 170 11.23 -20.03 -1.07
C LEU A 170 12.09 -20.15 -2.33
N LYS A 171 11.55 -20.17 -3.56
CA LYS A 171 12.36 -20.45 -4.75
C LYS A 171 13.04 -19.25 -5.40
N THR A 172 12.57 -18.02 -5.18
CA THR A 172 13.14 -16.80 -5.80
C THR A 172 13.16 -15.59 -4.87
N TYR A 173 12.50 -15.65 -3.72
CA TYR A 173 12.55 -14.60 -2.72
C TYR A 173 13.83 -14.71 -1.88
N GLN A 174 14.83 -13.88 -2.18
CA GLN A 174 15.91 -13.62 -1.23
C GLN A 174 15.47 -12.46 -0.36
N GLU A 175 15.05 -12.78 0.86
CA GLU A 175 14.80 -11.77 1.88
C GLU A 175 16.08 -10.94 2.05
N LYS A 176 15.97 -9.63 1.85
CA LYS A 176 17.08 -8.71 2.04
C LYS A 176 17.04 -8.17 3.45
N PHE A 177 18.23 -7.89 3.98
CA PHE A 177 18.39 -7.44 5.35
C PHE A 177 19.13 -6.11 5.37
N CYS A 178 18.71 -5.22 6.27
CA CYS A 178 19.42 -3.99 6.54
C CYS A 178 19.31 -3.61 8.02
N LYS A 179 20.21 -2.72 8.44
CA LYS A 179 20.27 -2.17 9.79
C LYS A 179 19.97 -0.67 9.69
N LEU A 180 18.83 -0.25 10.20
CA LEU A 180 18.37 1.13 10.12
C LEU A 180 18.23 1.73 11.52
N ILE A 181 18.55 3.01 11.68
CA ILE A 181 18.39 3.69 12.97
C ILE A 181 17.00 4.31 13.10
N LEU A 182 16.39 4.24 14.28
CA LEU A 182 15.18 4.99 14.59
C LEU A 182 15.48 6.48 14.64
N GLY A 183 14.79 7.27 13.82
CA GLY A 183 14.95 8.73 13.80
C GLY A 183 13.77 9.49 14.40
N SER A 184 12.56 9.00 14.15
CA SER A 184 11.33 9.64 14.64
C SER A 184 10.16 8.67 14.62
N TYR A 185 9.07 9.06 15.28
CA TYR A 185 7.82 8.31 15.31
C TYR A 185 6.62 9.26 15.30
N LYS A 186 5.48 8.76 14.86
CA LYS A 186 4.19 9.46 14.88
C LYS A 186 3.34 8.90 16.01
N ARG A 187 2.84 9.78 16.88
CA ARG A 187 1.99 9.42 18.01
C ARG A 187 0.51 9.42 17.60
N SER A 188 -0.26 8.45 18.08
CA SER A 188 -1.71 8.42 17.91
C SER A 188 -2.38 7.79 19.14
N SER A 189 -3.51 8.37 19.57
CA SER A 189 -4.34 7.82 20.65
C SER A 189 -5.10 6.55 20.24
N ASN A 190 -5.13 6.21 18.95
CA ASN A 190 -5.85 5.06 18.43
C ASN A 190 -5.10 3.73 18.61
N PHE A 191 -3.89 3.77 19.17
CA PHE A 191 -3.02 2.62 19.36
C PHE A 191 -2.70 2.45 20.84
N ALA A 192 -2.73 1.21 21.34
CA ALA A 192 -2.54 0.92 22.77
C ALA A 192 -1.16 1.35 23.31
N ASN A 193 -0.11 1.25 22.49
CA ASN A 193 1.24 1.73 22.80
C ASN A 193 1.43 3.23 22.49
N GLY A 194 0.44 3.89 21.88
CA GLY A 194 0.48 5.29 21.49
C GLY A 194 1.28 5.60 20.21
N ILE A 195 1.78 4.60 19.48
CA ILE A 195 2.57 4.79 18.26
C ILE A 195 1.73 4.38 17.04
N GLU A 196 1.70 5.23 16.02
CA GLU A 196 1.04 4.90 14.75
C GLU A 196 2.05 4.30 13.75
N GLU A 197 3.21 4.94 13.66
CA GLU A 197 4.29 4.56 12.75
C GLU A 197 5.65 5.07 13.23
N ILE A 198 6.71 4.41 12.76
CA ILE A 198 8.11 4.80 12.97
C ILE A 198 8.80 5.13 11.66
N HIS A 199 9.80 6.00 11.75
CA HIS A 199 10.59 6.48 10.62
C HIS A 199 12.05 6.08 10.81
N LEU A 200 12.55 5.31 9.85
CA LEU A 200 13.87 4.71 9.90
C LEU A 200 14.83 5.41 8.95
N LEU A 201 16.03 5.66 9.45
CA LEU A 201 17.07 6.38 8.74
C LEU A 201 18.22 5.45 8.36
N ALA A 202 18.80 5.70 7.19
CA ALA A 202 20.07 5.14 6.75
C ALA A 202 21.09 6.26 6.59
N LYS A 203 22.37 5.88 6.57
CA LYS A 203 23.47 6.83 6.38
C LYS A 203 23.60 7.22 4.91
N ASN A 204 23.64 8.51 4.64
CA ASN A 204 23.89 9.09 3.33
C ASN A 204 25.11 10.00 3.43
N GLN A 205 26.29 9.46 3.14
CA GLN A 205 27.57 10.14 3.41
C GLN A 205 27.65 10.54 4.89
N ASN A 206 27.57 11.84 5.20
CA ASN A 206 27.61 12.39 6.57
C ASN A 206 26.22 12.83 7.08
N GLN A 207 25.13 12.44 6.41
CA GLN A 207 23.77 12.85 6.75
C GLN A 207 22.84 11.66 6.96
N TRP A 208 21.84 11.84 7.81
CA TRP A 208 20.76 10.88 8.00
C TRP A 208 19.61 11.13 7.03
N THR A 209 19.17 10.08 6.34
CA THR A 209 18.05 10.18 5.41
C THR A 209 17.03 9.10 5.71
N LYS A 210 15.74 9.48 5.71
CA LYS A 210 14.63 8.55 5.88
C LYS A 210 14.51 7.63 4.66
N VAL A 211 14.60 6.31 4.89
CA VAL A 211 14.50 5.28 3.84
C VAL A 211 13.30 4.35 4.01
N ALA A 212 12.73 4.26 5.23
CA ALA A 212 11.59 3.41 5.50
C ALA A 212 10.62 4.02 6.50
N THR A 213 9.36 3.62 6.38
CA THR A 213 8.29 3.87 7.36
C THR A 213 7.66 2.53 7.68
N ILE A 214 7.48 2.24 8.97
CA ILE A 214 6.80 1.03 9.44
C ILE A 214 5.56 1.45 10.21
N GLN A 215 4.39 1.03 9.73
CA GLN A 215 3.11 1.29 10.38
C GLN A 215 2.75 0.11 11.27
N GLN A 216 2.34 0.38 12.52
CA GLN A 216 2.06 -0.69 13.48
C GLN A 216 0.93 -1.62 13.03
N LYS A 217 -0.11 -1.07 12.40
CA LYS A 217 -1.23 -1.86 11.85
C LYS A 217 -0.77 -2.88 10.80
N LEU A 218 0.29 -2.58 10.05
CA LEU A 218 0.77 -3.40 8.94
C LEU A 218 1.88 -4.36 9.35
N SER A 219 2.52 -4.13 10.49
CA SER A 219 3.58 -4.98 11.04
C SER A 219 3.28 -5.34 12.51
N PRO A 220 2.24 -6.16 12.77
CA PRO A 220 1.96 -6.62 14.13
C PRO A 220 3.09 -7.55 14.62
N GLY A 221 3.67 -7.29 15.79
CA GLY A 221 4.78 -8.08 16.34
C GLY A 221 5.29 -7.59 17.70
N ASN A 222 6.25 -8.32 18.28
CA ASN A 222 6.69 -8.19 19.68
C ASN A 222 7.70 -7.06 19.98
N HIS A 223 7.97 -6.15 19.05
CA HIS A 223 8.99 -5.11 19.24
C HIS A 223 8.41 -3.74 19.58
N TRP A 224 7.10 -3.56 19.46
CA TRP A 224 6.45 -2.26 19.60
C TRP A 224 6.49 -1.69 21.01
N ASP A 225 6.53 -2.54 22.05
CA ASP A 225 6.67 -2.09 23.44
C ASP A 225 8.10 -1.60 23.71
N GLU A 226 9.12 -2.31 23.24
CA GLU A 226 10.52 -1.86 23.35
C GLU A 226 10.78 -0.56 22.57
N VAL A 227 10.21 -0.44 21.37
CA VAL A 227 10.25 0.80 20.58
C VAL A 227 9.55 1.94 21.33
N LYS A 228 8.39 1.67 21.93
CA LYS A 228 7.67 2.65 22.76
C LYS A 228 8.52 3.13 23.93
N ASP A 229 9.13 2.21 24.66
CA ASP A 229 9.95 2.53 25.83
C ASP A 229 11.16 3.38 25.42
N TYR A 230 11.81 3.03 24.31
CA TYR A 230 12.87 3.85 23.72
C TYR A 230 12.39 5.26 23.38
N CYS A 231 11.27 5.34 22.63
CA CYS A 231 10.71 6.60 22.19
C CYS A 231 10.39 7.54 23.36
N HIS A 232 9.84 7.00 24.46
CA HIS A 232 9.57 7.79 25.66
C HIS A 232 10.84 8.23 26.40
N GLU A 233 11.85 7.36 26.46
CA GLU A 233 13.12 7.66 27.13
C GLU A 233 13.95 8.70 26.37
N LYS A 234 13.92 8.65 25.03
CA LYS A 234 14.84 9.38 24.14
C LYS A 234 14.18 10.46 23.30
N GLU A 235 12.94 10.85 23.62
CA GLU A 235 12.21 11.92 22.92
C GLU A 235 12.98 13.25 23.03
N LEU A 236 13.23 13.91 21.90
CA LEU A 236 13.92 15.20 21.85
C LEU A 236 12.93 16.34 21.62
N GLU A 237 12.33 16.39 20.42
CA GLU A 237 11.52 17.53 19.98
C GLU A 237 10.14 17.09 19.49
N LYS A 238 9.18 18.01 19.67
CA LYS A 238 7.77 17.81 19.33
C LYS A 238 7.37 18.65 18.12
N PHE A 239 7.04 18.00 17.02
CA PHE A 239 6.46 18.64 15.83
C PHE A 239 5.07 18.07 15.53
N GLY A 240 4.04 18.67 16.12
CA GLY A 240 2.65 18.23 15.94
C GLY A 240 2.45 16.79 16.46
N PRO A 241 2.06 15.82 15.63
CA PRO A 241 1.98 14.40 16.02
C PRO A 241 3.32 13.65 15.90
N VAL A 242 4.34 14.23 15.23
CA VAL A 242 5.64 13.59 15.01
C VAL A 242 6.63 14.00 16.11
N ARG A 243 7.45 13.04 16.54
CA ARG A 243 8.44 13.16 17.60
C ARG A 243 9.78 12.65 17.11
N THR A 244 10.83 13.44 17.29
CA THR A 244 12.20 13.00 17.05
C THR A 244 12.76 12.31 18.28
N VAL A 245 13.64 11.34 18.07
CA VAL A 245 14.34 10.64 19.15
C VAL A 245 15.84 10.81 18.98
N SER A 246 16.57 10.75 20.09
CA SER A 246 18.04 10.71 20.02
C SER A 246 18.50 9.43 19.32
N PHE A 247 19.72 9.48 18.78
CA PHE A 247 20.38 8.32 18.22
C PHE A 247 20.52 7.19 19.26
N GLY A 248 20.42 5.93 18.81
CA GLY A 248 20.83 4.77 19.60
C GLY A 248 19.87 3.57 19.64
N LEU A 249 18.78 3.56 18.86
CA LEU A 249 18.02 2.34 18.59
C LEU A 249 18.23 1.89 17.15
N LEU A 250 18.97 0.80 16.99
CA LEU A 250 19.16 0.12 15.72
C LEU A 250 18.07 -0.93 15.53
N LEU A 251 17.49 -0.96 14.33
CA LEU A 251 16.48 -1.93 13.94
C LEU A 251 17.04 -2.83 12.84
N HIS A 252 16.96 -4.13 13.07
CA HIS A 252 17.23 -5.14 12.07
C HIS A 252 15.96 -5.32 11.25
N ILE A 253 16.03 -4.95 9.98
CA ILE A 253 14.87 -4.92 9.09
C ILE A 253 15.06 -5.93 7.99
N SER A 254 14.08 -6.82 7.79
CA SER A 254 13.92 -7.48 6.50
C SER A 254 13.03 -6.66 5.59
N TYR A 255 13.26 -6.77 4.29
CA TYR A 255 12.40 -6.19 3.29
C TYR A 255 12.38 -7.05 2.02
N MET A 256 11.30 -6.90 1.27
CA MET A 256 11.08 -7.68 0.07
C MET A 256 11.81 -7.11 -1.13
N GLU A 257 11.67 -5.80 -1.33
CA GLU A 257 12.17 -5.14 -2.51
C GLU A 257 12.45 -3.66 -2.22
N LYS A 258 13.48 -3.13 -2.88
CA LYS A 258 13.74 -1.71 -2.95
C LYS A 258 13.06 -1.16 -4.20
N ILE A 259 12.13 -0.24 -4.02
CA ILE A 259 11.34 0.34 -5.12
C ILE A 259 11.72 1.80 -5.28
N GLU A 260 12.25 2.16 -6.45
CA GLU A 260 12.58 3.55 -6.79
C GLU A 260 11.34 4.44 -6.70
N SER A 261 11.52 5.65 -6.15
CA SER A 261 10.42 6.59 -5.93
C SER A 261 10.91 8.02 -5.79
N LYS A 262 10.42 8.89 -6.67
CA LYS A 262 10.68 10.34 -6.65
C LYS A 262 10.02 11.07 -5.47
N ARG A 263 9.01 10.45 -4.85
CA ARG A 263 8.29 11.02 -3.69
C ARG A 263 9.09 10.92 -2.39
N HIS A 264 10.02 9.96 -2.32
CA HIS A 264 10.79 9.67 -1.12
C HIS A 264 12.14 10.36 -1.17
N LYS A 265 12.57 10.94 -0.03
CA LYS A 265 13.84 11.70 0.06
C LYS A 265 15.07 10.85 -0.29
N ALA A 266 15.02 9.54 0.00
CA ALA A 266 16.06 8.59 -0.35
C ALA A 266 16.10 8.21 -1.85
N GLY A 267 15.09 8.62 -2.64
CA GLY A 267 14.91 8.18 -4.02
C GLY A 267 14.27 6.79 -4.17
N PHE A 268 13.91 6.14 -3.06
CA PHE A 268 13.25 4.84 -3.02
C PHE A 268 12.51 4.63 -1.69
N PHE A 269 11.76 3.54 -1.59
CA PHE A 269 11.26 2.99 -0.33
C PHE A 269 11.46 1.48 -0.28
N LEU A 270 11.52 0.94 0.94
CA LEU A 270 11.64 -0.50 1.18
C LEU A 270 10.24 -1.11 1.30
N ASN A 271 9.86 -1.94 0.34
CA ASN A 271 8.56 -2.61 0.31
C ASN A 271 8.57 -3.89 1.13
N GLY A 272 7.43 -4.21 1.76
CA GLY A 272 7.28 -5.41 2.58
C GLY A 272 8.21 -5.45 3.79
N ASN A 273 8.61 -4.29 4.31
CA ASN A 273 9.55 -4.19 5.42
C ASN A 273 8.96 -4.72 6.74
N LYS A 274 9.81 -5.38 7.55
CA LYS A 274 9.45 -5.96 8.86
C LYS A 274 10.59 -5.79 9.85
N ILE A 275 10.24 -5.62 11.13
CA ILE A 275 11.20 -5.60 12.22
C ILE A 275 11.53 -7.04 12.62
N LEU A 276 12.82 -7.40 12.55
CA LEU A 276 13.34 -8.71 12.97
C LEU A 276 13.93 -8.68 14.39
N GLY A 277 14.41 -7.51 14.79
CA GLY A 277 15.08 -7.34 16.07
C GLY A 277 15.50 -5.89 16.31
N LEU A 278 15.85 -5.61 17.56
CA LEU A 278 16.27 -4.31 18.04
C LEU A 278 17.61 -4.44 18.75
N GLN A 279 18.45 -3.41 18.64
CA GLN A 279 19.73 -3.34 19.34
C GLN A 279 19.97 -1.89 19.78
N ARG A 280 20.39 -1.70 21.05
CA ARG A 280 20.88 -0.41 21.52
C ARG A 280 22.31 -0.22 21.02
N VAL A 281 22.62 0.94 20.45
CA VAL A 281 23.95 1.25 19.89
C VAL A 281 24.42 2.62 20.34
N GLU A 282 25.73 2.78 20.48
CA GLU A 282 26.39 4.04 20.86
C GLU A 282 27.06 4.73 19.66
N SER A 283 27.40 3.98 18.60
CA SER A 283 28.03 4.48 17.37
C SER A 283 27.19 4.14 16.13
N ASP A 284 27.46 4.82 15.02
CA ASP A 284 26.75 4.65 13.75
C ASP A 284 27.40 3.63 12.81
N GLU A 285 28.44 2.92 13.25
CA GLU A 285 29.23 1.98 12.44
C GLU A 285 28.40 0.80 11.91
N GLU A 286 27.39 0.38 12.67
CA GLU A 286 26.53 -0.75 12.29
C GLU A 286 25.37 -0.36 11.37
N VAL A 287 25.15 0.94 11.13
CA VAL A 287 23.99 1.42 10.36
C VAL A 287 24.29 1.32 8.87
N SER A 288 23.36 0.74 8.11
CA SER A 288 23.50 0.60 6.65
C SER A 288 23.59 1.96 5.96
N PHE A 289 24.45 2.05 4.94
CA PHE A 289 24.43 3.19 4.03
C PHE A 289 23.32 3.01 2.99
N ILE A 290 22.83 4.13 2.44
CA ILE A 290 21.88 4.11 1.33
C ILE A 290 22.43 3.33 0.11
N SER A 291 23.74 3.40 -0.13
CA SER A 291 24.42 2.67 -1.20
C SER A 291 24.33 1.15 -1.06
N ASP A 292 24.10 0.67 0.16
CA ASP A 292 24.12 -0.75 0.50
C ASP A 292 22.72 -1.37 0.47
N LEU A 293 21.69 -0.54 0.24
CA LEU A 293 20.28 -0.91 0.11
C LEU A 293 19.90 -1.07 -1.37
#